data_AF-U9SMU4-F1
#
_entry.id   AF-U9SMU4-F1
#
_cell.length_a   1.000
_cell.length_b   1.000
_cell.length_c   1.000
_cell.angle_alpha   90.00
_cell.angle_beta   90.00
_cell.angle_gamma   90.00
#
_symmetry.space_group_name_H-M   'P 1'
#
loop_
_entity.id
_entity.type
_entity.pdbx_description
1 polymer ?
#
loop_
_entity_poly.entity_id
_entity_poly.type
_entity_poly.pdbx_seq_one_letter_code
_entity_poly.pdbx_strand_id
1 'polypeptide(L)'
;MDTLLKKLTPNKKCVKCKFKCNSIYFQQNFKNWTSGNEYIDKFIQDSQVLSHKNYRSNLLEWIPYDRFHNIRYIENIGVYKANWIDGYIHYWDYVTKDWRRFDQNMFVTLKLLNEPKIIALEFKNEINIPCGITQNPQTKDYMMVLRDKCKQCICKCNSIYFKQNFGNWTSGNDDIDEFIQNTQLLAHKKLPVSDVLEWIPYNRLNNIKYIERNGLYNANLIDGCICKWSVLYQNWERENQNMLVTLKYLNNPINVTEEFMNEIKIDYEFYGITQDPQTKNYMIVLSDKCKKCNSKCNAIHFKQNFESWTSGNDVIDQFIQDSQLSDHHNDVNEALEWINYDRFNNIEYVSKGGFGEICKANWIDGCIDKWDNINQNWKRHDENMVVALKSLNHSKNITLEFMNEMILHHKLDSNYKIIKFYGITQNPETENYVMQFDSSKLA
;
A
#
# COMPACT_ATOMS: atom_id res chain seq x y z
N MET A 1 47.20 -0.47 33.36
CA MET A 1 46.85 -1.86 33.74
C MET A 1 46.78 -1.96 35.25
N ASP A 2 45.91 -2.83 35.76
CA ASP A 2 45.70 -3.19 37.18
C ASP A 2 45.14 -2.08 38.09
N THR A 3 43.81 -1.87 38.13
CA THR A 3 43.01 -2.49 39.22
C THR A 3 41.50 -2.61 38.92
N LEU A 4 41.12 -2.78 37.65
CA LEU A 4 39.69 -2.90 37.24
C LEU A 4 39.28 -4.27 36.66
N LEU A 5 40.19 -5.25 36.67
CA LEU A 5 39.91 -6.66 36.31
C LEU A 5 39.66 -7.51 37.56
N LYS A 6 38.76 -7.08 38.46
CA LYS A 6 38.14 -8.01 39.42
C LYS A 6 37.01 -8.75 38.70
N LYS A 7 37.15 -10.08 38.63
CA LYS A 7 36.14 -11.08 38.22
C LYS A 7 34.72 -10.53 38.39
N LEU A 8 34.05 -10.24 37.27
CA LEU A 8 32.66 -9.79 37.24
C LEU A 8 31.78 -10.90 37.85
N THR A 9 31.23 -10.65 39.03
CA THR A 9 30.25 -11.54 39.65
C THR A 9 28.98 -11.60 38.78
N PRO A 10 28.33 -12.78 38.62
CA PRO A 10 27.20 -12.98 37.69
C PRO A 10 25.95 -12.13 37.96
N ASN A 11 25.90 -11.38 39.07
CA ASN A 11 24.73 -10.65 39.57
C ASN A 11 24.92 -9.12 39.69
N LYS A 12 25.90 -8.54 39.00
CA LYS A 12 26.10 -7.07 39.01
C LYS A 12 24.85 -6.36 38.46
N LYS A 13 24.14 -5.61 39.32
CA LYS A 13 23.02 -4.71 38.95
C LYS A 13 23.59 -3.34 38.59
N CYS A 14 22.96 -2.64 37.65
CA CYS A 14 23.41 -1.31 37.25
C CYS A 14 23.17 -0.33 38.40
N VAL A 15 24.16 0.49 38.75
CA VAL A 15 24.03 1.47 39.84
C VAL A 15 22.87 2.43 39.60
N LYS A 16 22.67 2.83 38.34
CA LYS A 16 21.60 3.74 37.89
C LYS A 16 20.24 3.05 37.79
N CYS A 17 20.18 1.88 37.14
CA CYS A 17 18.90 1.21 36.86
C CYS A 17 18.41 0.30 37.98
N LYS A 18 19.28 -0.12 38.91
CA LYS A 18 19.01 -1.11 39.97
C LYS A 18 18.64 -2.53 39.47
N PHE A 19 18.67 -2.77 38.17
CA PHE A 19 18.55 -4.09 37.51
C PHE A 19 19.65 -4.28 36.45
N LYS A 20 19.72 -5.45 35.81
CA LYS A 20 20.65 -5.71 34.68
C LYS A 20 20.13 -5.00 33.43
N CYS A 21 20.89 -4.03 32.91
CA CYS A 21 20.53 -3.26 31.72
C CYS A 21 21.64 -3.32 30.66
N ASN A 22 21.37 -2.74 29.48
CA ASN A 22 22.27 -2.75 28.31
C ASN A 22 23.72 -2.38 28.64
N SER A 23 23.94 -1.34 29.44
CA SER A 23 25.26 -0.90 29.93
C SER A 23 26.06 -2.04 30.58
N ILE A 24 25.42 -2.94 31.33
CA ILE A 24 26.09 -4.10 31.94
C ILE A 24 26.45 -5.14 30.88
N TYR A 25 25.54 -5.42 29.95
CA TYR A 25 25.79 -6.38 28.87
C TYR A 25 26.92 -5.93 27.95
N PHE A 26 27.00 -4.63 27.63
CA PHE A 26 28.14 -4.10 26.90
C PHE A 26 29.46 -4.25 27.67
N GLN A 27 29.49 -3.89 28.97
CA GLN A 27 30.69 -4.02 29.80
C GLN A 27 31.22 -5.45 29.88
N GLN A 28 30.34 -6.46 29.80
CA GLN A 28 30.74 -7.87 29.77
C GLN A 28 31.47 -8.26 28.48
N ASN A 29 31.21 -7.55 27.38
CA ASN A 29 31.69 -7.85 26.04
C ASN A 29 32.64 -6.79 25.47
N PHE A 30 33.18 -5.86 26.26
CA PHE A 30 34.11 -4.83 25.77
C PHE A 30 35.31 -5.37 25.00
N LYS A 31 35.78 -6.58 25.35
CA LYS A 31 36.89 -7.24 24.65
C LYS A 31 36.56 -7.56 23.18
N ASN A 32 35.28 -7.62 22.81
CA ASN A 32 34.84 -7.95 21.46
C ASN A 32 34.72 -6.72 20.55
N TRP A 33 34.89 -5.50 21.08
CA TRP A 33 34.70 -4.24 20.37
C TRP A 33 36.01 -3.45 20.26
N THR A 34 37.07 -4.09 19.78
CA THR A 34 38.39 -3.46 19.65
C THR A 34 38.73 -3.13 18.20
N SER A 35 39.21 -1.91 18.00
CA SER A 35 39.75 -1.36 16.77
C SER A 35 41.28 -1.49 16.67
N GLY A 36 41.94 -1.88 17.77
CA GLY A 36 43.40 -1.78 17.90
C GLY A 36 43.90 -0.37 18.26
N ASN A 37 43.00 0.61 18.41
CA ASN A 37 43.32 1.96 18.88
C ASN A 37 42.63 2.24 20.23
N GLU A 38 43.42 2.44 21.28
CA GLU A 38 42.91 2.62 22.65
C GLU A 38 41.96 3.82 22.79
N TYR A 39 42.17 4.89 22.03
CA TYR A 39 41.30 6.08 22.07
C TYR A 39 39.93 5.78 21.47
N ILE A 40 39.89 5.11 20.33
CA ILE A 40 38.64 4.73 19.65
C ILE A 40 37.88 3.69 20.47
N ASP A 41 38.58 2.70 21.00
CA ASP A 41 37.99 1.67 21.85
C ASP A 41 37.36 2.28 23.09
N LYS A 42 38.09 3.18 23.76
CA LYS A 42 37.56 3.93 24.91
C LYS A 42 36.34 4.76 24.53
N PHE A 43 36.38 5.43 23.38
CA PHE A 43 35.27 6.26 22.91
C PHE A 43 33.99 5.45 22.63
N ILE A 44 34.13 4.28 21.99
CA ILE A 44 33.03 3.34 21.78
C ILE A 44 32.48 2.85 23.14
N GLN A 45 33.36 2.44 24.05
CA GLN A 45 32.99 1.96 25.38
C GLN A 45 32.27 3.04 26.20
N ASP A 46 32.74 4.29 26.18
CA ASP A 46 32.11 5.41 26.89
C ASP A 46 30.66 5.62 26.39
N SER A 47 30.42 5.54 25.08
CA SER A 47 29.04 5.54 24.52
C SER A 47 28.21 4.36 25.03
N GLN A 48 28.77 3.15 25.02
CA GLN A 48 28.08 1.93 25.46
C GLN A 48 27.71 1.95 26.96
N VAL A 49 28.57 2.48 27.83
CA VAL A 49 28.30 2.61 29.28
C VAL A 49 27.08 3.49 29.53
N LEU A 50 26.86 4.52 28.73
CA LEU A 50 25.73 5.44 28.85
C LEU A 50 24.40 4.84 28.36
N SER A 51 24.44 3.69 27.67
CA SER A 51 23.26 3.00 27.12
C SER A 51 22.52 2.20 28.20
N HIS A 52 21.60 2.85 28.91
CA HIS A 52 20.86 2.22 30.02
C HIS A 52 19.48 1.65 29.65
N LYS A 53 18.83 2.16 28.59
CA LYS A 53 17.47 1.78 28.17
C LYS A 53 17.50 1.22 26.74
N ASN A 54 16.44 0.49 26.38
CA ASN A 54 16.24 -0.10 25.04
C ASN A 54 15.93 0.91 23.92
N TYR A 55 15.83 2.21 24.21
CA TYR A 55 15.36 3.18 23.21
C TYR A 55 16.41 4.22 22.85
N ARG A 56 16.80 4.21 21.57
CA ARG A 56 17.36 5.32 20.78
C ARG A 56 18.51 6.12 21.43
N SER A 57 19.50 5.45 22.00
CA SER A 57 20.77 6.11 22.31
C SER A 57 21.67 6.11 21.06
N ASN A 58 22.53 7.13 20.94
CA ASN A 58 23.63 7.21 19.98
C ASN A 58 24.73 6.19 20.36
N LEU A 59 24.34 4.92 20.39
CA LEU A 59 25.19 3.80 20.73
C LEU A 59 26.19 3.61 19.61
N LEU A 60 27.47 3.54 19.99
CA LEU A 60 28.53 3.18 19.06
C LEU A 60 28.93 1.73 19.20
N GLU A 61 29.32 1.17 18.07
CA GLU A 61 29.98 -0.10 17.99
C GLU A 61 31.19 -0.04 17.05
N TRP A 62 32.12 -0.99 17.22
CA TRP A 62 33.13 -1.24 16.22
C TRP A 62 32.52 -2.07 15.10
N ILE A 63 32.67 -1.61 13.86
CA ILE A 63 32.10 -2.27 12.68
C ILE A 63 33.26 -2.72 11.79
N PRO A 64 33.49 -4.04 11.64
CA PRO A 64 34.49 -4.55 10.72
C PRO A 64 34.22 -4.06 9.28
N TYR A 65 35.29 -3.64 8.58
CA TYR A 65 35.14 -2.95 7.30
C TYR A 65 34.57 -3.85 6.18
N ASP A 66 34.79 -5.16 6.29
CA ASP A 66 34.25 -6.18 5.39
C ASP A 66 32.73 -6.36 5.50
N ARG A 67 32.08 -5.72 6.49
CA ARG A 67 30.62 -5.66 6.60
C ARG A 67 29.98 -4.59 5.71
N PHE A 68 30.80 -3.82 4.97
CA PHE A 68 30.35 -2.83 4.00
C PHE A 68 30.58 -3.29 2.56
N HIS A 69 29.61 -3.02 1.69
CA HIS A 69 29.75 -3.24 0.25
C HIS A 69 29.16 -2.06 -0.55
N ASN A 70 29.41 -2.03 -1.85
CA ASN A 70 29.02 -0.93 -2.75
C ASN A 70 29.50 0.44 -2.26
N ILE A 71 30.73 0.49 -1.73
CA ILE A 71 31.33 1.70 -1.19
C ILE A 71 31.66 2.65 -2.35
N ARG A 72 31.09 3.86 -2.32
CA ARG A 72 31.34 4.92 -3.30
C ARG A 72 31.68 6.24 -2.63
N TYR A 73 32.65 6.96 -3.18
CA TYR A 73 33.01 8.29 -2.71
C TYR A 73 32.12 9.36 -3.38
N ILE A 74 31.72 10.37 -2.62
CA ILE A 74 30.96 11.52 -3.12
C ILE A 74 31.79 12.78 -2.90
N GLU A 75 32.49 13.21 -3.95
CA GLU A 75 33.46 14.31 -3.93
C GLU A 75 32.86 15.61 -3.37
N ASN A 76 31.67 16.01 -3.85
CA ASN A 76 31.02 17.27 -3.50
C ASN A 76 30.76 17.48 -1.99
N ILE A 77 30.67 16.40 -1.23
CA ILE A 77 30.40 16.44 0.22
C ILE A 77 31.52 15.80 1.04
N GLY A 78 32.54 15.23 0.39
CA GLY A 78 33.71 14.64 1.05
C GLY A 78 33.39 13.43 1.94
N VAL A 79 32.41 12.59 1.58
CA VAL A 79 32.03 11.39 2.33
C VAL A 79 31.91 10.17 1.42
N TYR A 80 31.95 8.98 2.01
CA TYR A 80 31.61 7.74 1.33
C TYR A 80 30.16 7.34 1.64
N LYS A 81 29.48 6.68 0.70
CA LYS A 81 28.24 5.94 0.96
C LYS A 81 28.50 4.45 0.78
N ALA A 82 27.87 3.64 1.62
CA ALA A 82 28.00 2.18 1.60
C ALA A 82 26.72 1.48 2.06
N ASN A 83 26.60 0.20 1.73
CA ASN A 83 25.60 -0.70 2.30
C ASN A 83 26.21 -1.44 3.48
N TRP A 84 25.52 -1.45 4.62
CA TRP A 84 25.96 -2.12 5.85
C TRP A 84 25.10 -3.35 6.12
N ILE A 85 25.72 -4.53 6.08
CA ILE A 85 25.01 -5.82 6.12
C ILE A 85 24.31 -6.05 7.46
N ASP A 86 24.97 -5.71 8.58
CA ASP A 86 24.48 -6.09 9.91
C ASP A 86 23.27 -5.28 10.38
N GLY A 87 23.18 -4.02 9.95
CA GLY A 87 22.30 -3.05 10.59
C GLY A 87 22.73 -2.74 12.04
N TYR A 88 22.03 -1.81 12.68
CA TYR A 88 22.42 -1.30 13.99
C TYR A 88 21.88 -2.14 15.15
N ILE A 89 22.61 -2.14 16.27
CA ILE A 89 22.17 -2.77 17.53
C ILE A 89 20.87 -2.13 18.03
N HIS A 90 19.85 -2.96 18.28
CA HIS A 90 18.53 -2.54 18.72
C HIS A 90 18.27 -2.85 20.20
N TYR A 91 18.27 -4.12 20.60
CA TYR A 91 18.10 -4.54 22.00
C TYR A 91 18.82 -5.85 22.30
N TRP A 92 19.04 -6.11 23.59
CA TRP A 92 19.59 -7.37 24.07
C TRP A 92 18.49 -8.43 24.17
N ASP A 93 18.66 -9.55 23.46
CA ASP A 93 17.74 -10.68 23.53
C ASP A 93 18.20 -11.65 24.63
N TYR A 94 17.34 -11.81 25.65
CA TYR A 94 17.61 -12.64 26.82
C TYR A 94 17.56 -14.15 26.51
N VAL A 95 16.88 -14.55 25.43
CA VAL A 95 16.77 -15.94 24.99
C VAL A 95 18.03 -16.35 24.25
N THR A 96 18.42 -15.59 23.21
CA THR A 96 19.62 -15.89 22.42
C THR A 96 20.92 -15.48 23.11
N LYS A 97 20.83 -14.62 24.13
CA LYS A 97 21.99 -13.99 24.81
C LYS A 97 22.89 -13.23 23.83
N ASP A 98 22.26 -12.54 22.88
CA ASP A 98 22.95 -11.75 21.87
C ASP A 98 22.18 -10.47 21.54
N TRP A 99 22.85 -9.53 20.88
CA TRP A 99 22.27 -8.28 20.42
C TRP A 99 21.43 -8.51 19.16
N ARG A 100 20.13 -8.18 19.25
CA ARG A 100 19.27 -8.09 18.07
C ARG A 100 19.60 -6.84 17.31
N ARG A 101 19.81 -7.00 16.01
CA ARG A 101 20.03 -5.91 15.05
C ARG A 101 18.76 -5.55 14.32
N PHE A 102 18.71 -4.32 13.83
CA PHE A 102 17.60 -3.80 13.05
C PHE A 102 18.13 -3.10 11.79
N ASP A 103 17.33 -3.11 10.72
CA ASP A 103 17.67 -2.46 9.44
C ASP A 103 18.96 -3.05 8.81
N GLN A 104 18.98 -4.38 8.69
CA GLN A 104 20.04 -5.10 7.96
C GLN A 104 20.12 -4.63 6.50
N ASN A 105 21.31 -4.65 5.92
CA ASN A 105 21.60 -4.15 4.56
C ASN A 105 21.26 -2.66 4.36
N MET A 106 21.29 -1.85 5.42
CA MET A 106 20.95 -0.43 5.32
C MET A 106 22.04 0.41 4.66
N PHE A 107 21.63 1.51 4.02
CA PHE A 107 22.55 2.54 3.57
C PHE A 107 23.10 3.36 4.74
N VAL A 108 24.41 3.60 4.71
CA VAL A 108 25.13 4.43 5.67
C VAL A 108 26.06 5.40 4.95
N THR A 109 26.37 6.49 5.64
CA THR A 109 27.45 7.41 5.26
C THR A 109 28.68 7.09 6.09
N LEU A 110 29.83 6.91 5.45
CA LEU A 110 31.12 6.78 6.12
C LEU A 110 31.87 8.12 5.97
N LYS A 111 32.20 8.74 7.11
CA LYS A 111 32.90 10.02 7.14
C LYS A 111 34.27 9.87 7.78
N LEU A 112 35.32 10.34 7.11
CA LEU A 112 36.70 10.25 7.61
C LEU A 112 36.87 10.98 8.94
N LEU A 113 37.55 10.33 9.88
CA LEU A 113 37.88 10.86 11.20
C LEU A 113 39.32 11.38 11.20
N ASN A 114 39.49 12.65 10.86
CA ASN A 114 40.84 13.23 10.71
C ASN A 114 41.52 13.52 12.07
N GLU A 115 40.78 13.63 13.19
CA GLU A 115 41.34 13.73 14.55
C GLU A 115 40.38 13.30 15.67
N PRO A 116 40.89 12.79 16.81
CA PRO A 116 40.16 12.49 18.05
C PRO A 116 39.17 13.56 18.54
N LYS A 117 39.54 14.84 18.42
CA LYS A 117 38.73 15.99 18.87
C LYS A 117 37.54 16.28 17.95
N ILE A 118 37.60 15.86 16.68
CA ILE A 118 36.54 16.05 15.68
C ILE A 118 35.33 15.14 16.02
N ILE A 119 35.59 13.98 16.61
CA ILE A 119 34.56 13.02 16.99
C ILE A 119 33.49 13.64 17.91
N ALA A 120 33.89 14.45 18.90
CA ALA A 120 32.95 15.11 19.82
C ALA A 120 32.11 16.21 19.15
N LEU A 121 32.62 16.87 18.10
CA LEU A 121 31.88 17.84 17.30
C LEU A 121 30.89 17.16 16.34
N GLU A 122 31.26 16.02 15.76
CA GLU A 122 30.37 15.26 14.86
C GLU A 122 29.16 14.67 15.59
N PHE A 123 29.30 14.35 16.87
CA PHE A 123 28.20 13.94 17.74
C PHE A 123 27.13 15.01 17.97
N LYS A 124 27.46 16.29 17.77
CA LYS A 124 26.50 17.40 17.86
C LYS A 124 25.78 17.68 16.55
N ASN A 125 26.19 17.05 15.44
CA ASN A 125 25.60 17.35 14.14
C ASN A 125 24.22 16.69 14.03
N GLU A 126 23.15 17.50 13.94
CA GLU A 126 21.76 17.06 14.13
C GLU A 126 21.20 16.20 12.98
N ILE A 127 21.94 16.08 11.88
CA ILE A 127 21.45 15.54 10.59
C ILE A 127 21.54 14.01 10.51
N ASN A 128 22.57 13.39 11.11
CA ASN A 128 22.79 11.95 11.05
C ASN A 128 23.01 11.35 12.44
N ILE A 129 22.66 10.08 12.63
CA ILE A 129 22.87 9.37 13.90
C ILE A 129 24.15 8.53 13.79
N PRO A 130 25.15 8.76 14.64
CA PRO A 130 26.34 7.92 14.66
C PRO A 130 25.98 6.55 15.23
N CYS A 131 26.42 5.51 14.52
CA CYS A 131 26.12 4.11 14.83
C CYS A 131 27.38 3.32 15.20
N GLY A 132 28.53 3.73 14.67
CA GLY A 132 29.77 3.03 14.94
C GLY A 132 30.97 3.66 14.26
N ILE A 133 32.10 3.00 14.40
CA ILE A 133 33.36 3.39 13.77
C ILE A 133 33.90 2.17 13.05
N THR A 134 34.49 2.39 11.88
CA THR A 134 35.22 1.40 11.10
C THR A 134 36.59 1.92 10.71
N GLN A 135 37.45 1.06 10.16
CA GLN A 135 38.74 1.45 9.63
C GLN A 135 38.93 0.86 8.25
N ASN A 136 39.31 1.69 7.28
CA ASN A 136 39.71 1.21 5.96
C ASN A 136 40.98 0.35 6.12
N PRO A 137 40.97 -0.94 5.74
CA PRO A 137 42.12 -1.80 5.90
C PRO A 137 43.31 -1.40 5.00
N GLN A 138 43.05 -0.69 3.89
CA GLN A 138 44.06 -0.22 2.95
C GLN A 138 44.67 1.11 3.39
N THR A 139 43.85 2.14 3.61
CA THR A 139 44.36 3.48 3.94
C THR A 139 44.68 3.65 5.43
N LYS A 140 44.18 2.74 6.27
CA LYS A 140 44.22 2.80 7.75
C LYS A 140 43.41 3.95 8.36
N ASP A 141 42.65 4.67 7.54
CA ASP A 141 41.79 5.75 8.01
C ASP A 141 40.60 5.21 8.79
N TYR A 142 40.32 5.84 9.93
CA TYR A 142 39.10 5.61 10.68
C TYR A 142 37.95 6.40 10.08
N MET A 143 36.77 5.81 10.06
CA MET A 143 35.56 6.43 9.55
C MET A 143 34.40 6.27 10.53
N MET A 144 33.68 7.36 10.76
CA MET A 144 32.41 7.36 11.47
C MET A 144 31.32 6.80 10.56
N VAL A 145 30.56 5.84 11.08
CA VAL A 145 29.42 5.23 10.40
C VAL A 145 28.15 5.94 10.85
N LEU A 146 27.52 6.63 9.91
CA LEU A 146 26.39 7.51 10.13
C LEU A 146 25.16 6.97 9.41
N ARG A 147 24.04 6.82 10.13
CA ARG A 147 22.73 6.56 9.49
C ARG A 147 21.93 7.84 9.32
N ASP A 148 21.14 7.88 8.25
CA ASP A 148 20.24 8.99 7.97
C ASP A 148 19.18 9.15 9.08
N LYS A 149 18.90 10.40 9.43
CA LYS A 149 17.81 10.77 10.33
C LYS A 149 16.94 11.82 9.67
N CYS A 150 15.62 11.59 9.68
CA CYS A 150 14.71 12.58 9.18
C CYS A 150 14.64 13.73 10.18
N LYS A 151 14.85 14.97 9.73
CA LYS A 151 14.74 16.17 10.58
C LYS A 151 13.36 16.27 11.23
N GLN A 152 12.30 16.03 10.46
CA GLN A 152 10.92 16.11 10.93
C GLN A 152 10.54 14.97 11.88
N CYS A 153 10.89 13.73 11.54
CA CYS A 153 10.48 12.57 12.34
C CYS A 153 11.46 12.22 13.48
N ILE A 154 12.66 12.80 13.47
CA ILE A 154 13.76 12.51 14.41
C ILE A 154 14.11 11.00 14.43
N CYS A 155 13.79 10.28 13.35
CA CYS A 155 14.05 8.86 13.15
C CYS A 155 13.98 8.50 11.64
N LYS A 156 14.32 7.26 11.28
CA LYS A 156 14.12 6.75 9.91
C LYS A 156 12.62 6.68 9.58
N CYS A 157 12.22 7.16 8.40
CA CYS A 157 10.84 7.21 7.91
C CYS A 157 10.78 6.99 6.38
N ASN A 158 9.57 6.91 5.83
CA ASN A 158 9.30 6.65 4.41
C ASN A 158 10.15 7.53 3.47
N SER A 159 10.28 8.83 3.73
CA SER A 159 11.07 9.73 2.91
C SER A 159 12.56 9.41 2.87
N ILE A 160 13.12 8.86 3.95
CA ILE A 160 14.49 8.33 3.92
C ILE A 160 14.57 7.09 3.03
N TYR A 161 13.62 6.16 3.18
CA TYR A 161 13.61 4.93 2.37
C TYR A 161 13.42 5.24 0.88
N PHE A 162 12.56 6.20 0.54
CA PHE A 162 12.44 6.68 -0.84
C PHE A 162 13.74 7.30 -1.33
N LYS A 163 14.32 8.25 -0.58
CA LYS A 163 15.59 8.90 -0.95
C LYS A 163 16.72 7.92 -1.19
N GLN A 164 16.76 6.82 -0.44
CA GLN A 164 17.74 5.75 -0.62
C GLN A 164 17.55 4.99 -1.95
N ASN A 165 16.33 4.96 -2.49
CA ASN A 165 15.96 4.26 -3.72
C ASN A 165 15.93 5.14 -4.99
N PHE A 166 16.21 6.45 -4.90
CA PHE A 166 16.18 7.35 -6.07
C PHE A 166 17.14 6.93 -7.20
N GLY A 167 18.22 6.21 -6.89
CA GLY A 167 19.14 5.70 -7.90
C GLY A 167 18.68 4.41 -8.61
N ASN A 168 17.56 3.82 -8.19
CA ASN A 168 17.10 2.51 -8.71
C ASN A 168 16.11 2.64 -9.87
N TRP A 169 15.66 3.85 -10.18
CA TRP A 169 14.76 4.14 -11.29
C TRP A 169 15.06 5.52 -11.86
N THR A 170 14.71 5.72 -13.12
CA THR A 170 14.67 7.04 -13.77
C THR A 170 13.60 6.98 -14.86
N SER A 171 12.92 8.09 -15.06
CA SER A 171 11.98 8.28 -16.17
C SER A 171 12.65 8.69 -17.47
N GLY A 172 13.96 8.99 -17.43
CA GLY A 172 14.69 9.61 -18.54
C GLY A 172 14.42 11.11 -18.71
N ASN A 173 13.68 11.73 -17.79
CA ASN A 173 13.40 13.16 -17.74
C ASN A 173 13.62 13.69 -16.31
N ASP A 174 14.55 14.62 -16.16
CA ASP A 174 14.96 15.14 -14.85
C ASP A 174 13.81 15.87 -14.12
N ASP A 175 12.95 16.58 -14.85
CA ASP A 175 11.81 17.31 -14.25
C ASP A 175 10.77 16.33 -13.66
N ILE A 176 10.48 15.23 -14.36
CA ILE A 176 9.59 14.17 -13.87
C ILE A 176 10.22 13.43 -12.68
N ASP A 177 11.51 13.12 -12.78
CA ASP A 177 12.25 12.46 -11.70
C ASP A 177 12.22 13.33 -10.44
N GLU A 178 12.54 14.63 -10.57
CA GLU A 178 12.47 15.60 -9.48
C GLU A 178 11.05 15.71 -8.91
N PHE A 179 10.03 15.79 -9.77
CA PHE A 179 8.65 15.88 -9.35
C PHE A 179 8.21 14.67 -8.50
N ILE A 180 8.45 13.45 -9.00
CA ILE A 180 8.14 12.22 -8.27
C ILE A 180 8.92 12.17 -6.94
N GLN A 181 10.23 12.46 -6.98
CA GLN A 181 11.09 12.48 -5.79
C GLN A 181 10.62 13.49 -4.74
N ASN A 182 10.17 14.68 -5.15
CA ASN A 182 9.64 15.70 -4.26
C ASN A 182 8.39 15.20 -3.52
N THR A 183 7.46 14.52 -4.20
CA THR A 183 6.30 13.90 -3.51
C THR A 183 6.74 12.82 -2.51
N GLN A 184 7.74 12.01 -2.88
CA GLN A 184 8.29 10.96 -2.03
C GLN A 184 9.01 11.49 -0.79
N LEU A 185 9.65 12.67 -0.87
CA LEU A 185 10.32 13.31 0.26
C LEU A 185 9.34 13.85 1.31
N LEU A 186 8.10 14.16 0.91
CA LEU A 186 7.03 14.56 1.83
C LEU A 186 6.45 13.36 2.60
N ALA A 187 6.70 12.13 2.14
CA ALA A 187 6.19 10.91 2.76
C ALA A 187 6.83 10.63 4.13
N HIS A 188 6.20 11.07 5.21
CA HIS A 188 6.63 10.76 6.57
C HIS A 188 5.75 9.69 7.22
N LYS A 189 6.07 9.26 8.45
CA LYS A 189 5.37 8.16 9.19
C LYS A 189 3.85 8.33 9.38
N LYS A 190 3.27 9.45 8.95
CA LYS A 190 1.87 9.84 9.15
C LYS A 190 1.06 10.01 7.86
N LEU A 191 1.68 10.12 6.69
CA LEU A 191 0.91 10.13 5.44
C LEU A 191 0.62 8.68 5.07
N PRO A 192 -0.62 8.33 4.67
CA PRO A 192 -0.82 7.10 3.93
C PRO A 192 0.06 7.20 2.67
N VAL A 193 0.76 6.12 2.32
CA VAL A 193 1.64 6.10 1.13
C VAL A 193 0.82 6.29 -0.16
N SER A 194 -0.51 6.26 -0.07
CA SER A 194 -1.45 6.56 -1.15
C SER A 194 -1.29 7.95 -1.78
N ASP A 195 -0.68 8.92 -1.10
CA ASP A 195 -0.48 10.27 -1.65
C ASP A 195 0.87 10.44 -2.36
N VAL A 196 1.68 9.38 -2.40
CA VAL A 196 3.04 9.40 -2.93
C VAL A 196 3.05 8.87 -4.35
N LEU A 197 3.65 9.62 -5.27
CA LEU A 197 3.83 9.14 -6.63
C LEU A 197 5.03 8.19 -6.72
N GLU A 198 4.89 7.17 -7.56
CA GLU A 198 6.01 6.35 -8.00
C GLU A 198 6.24 6.46 -9.51
N TRP A 199 7.46 6.14 -9.93
CA TRP A 199 7.71 5.79 -11.32
C TRP A 199 7.18 4.38 -11.57
N ILE A 200 6.28 4.24 -12.53
CA ILE A 200 5.67 2.96 -12.92
C ILE A 200 6.26 2.56 -14.27
N PRO A 201 7.22 1.62 -14.31
CA PRO A 201 7.66 1.01 -15.55
C PRO A 201 6.47 0.53 -16.39
N TYR A 202 6.45 0.90 -17.67
CA TYR A 202 5.29 0.66 -18.55
C TYR A 202 4.92 -0.82 -18.68
N ASN A 203 5.90 -1.72 -18.57
CA ASN A 203 5.68 -3.17 -18.58
C ASN A 203 4.90 -3.71 -17.36
N ARG A 204 4.63 -2.88 -16.34
CA ARG A 204 3.76 -3.21 -15.21
C ARG A 204 2.28 -2.93 -15.50
N LEU A 205 1.97 -2.38 -16.68
CA LEU A 205 0.62 -2.15 -17.17
C LEU A 205 0.28 -3.20 -18.22
N ASN A 206 -0.90 -3.81 -18.12
CA ASN A 206 -1.44 -4.71 -19.15
C ASN A 206 -2.88 -4.35 -19.52
N ASN A 207 -3.40 -5.02 -20.55
CA ASN A 207 -4.78 -4.84 -21.03
C ASN A 207 -5.14 -3.37 -21.30
N ILE A 208 -4.19 -2.62 -21.86
CA ILE A 208 -4.36 -1.19 -22.13
C ILE A 208 -5.42 -1.01 -23.23
N LYS A 209 -6.52 -0.35 -22.90
CA LYS A 209 -7.66 -0.10 -23.80
C LYS A 209 -7.99 1.37 -23.84
N TYR A 210 -8.19 1.92 -25.04
CA TYR A 210 -8.58 3.31 -25.21
C TYR A 210 -10.09 3.49 -24.96
N ILE A 211 -10.45 4.57 -24.28
CA ILE A 211 -11.84 4.99 -24.01
C ILE A 211 -12.10 6.26 -24.81
N GLU A 212 -12.75 6.10 -25.96
CA GLU A 212 -13.05 7.21 -26.89
C GLU A 212 -13.82 8.36 -26.24
N ARG A 213 -14.78 8.05 -25.36
CA ARG A 213 -15.71 9.03 -24.78
C ARG A 213 -15.02 10.14 -23.97
N ASN A 214 -13.89 9.82 -23.33
CA ASN A 214 -13.20 10.74 -22.42
C ASN A 214 -11.73 11.01 -22.81
N GLY A 215 -11.22 10.39 -23.88
CA GLY A 215 -9.82 10.53 -24.30
C GLY A 215 -8.82 9.93 -23.31
N LEU A 216 -9.23 8.90 -22.57
CA LEU A 216 -8.44 8.23 -21.53
C LEU A 216 -8.16 6.78 -21.91
N TYR A 217 -7.27 6.11 -21.19
CA TYR A 217 -7.04 4.68 -21.35
C TYR A 217 -7.30 3.96 -20.03
N ASN A 218 -7.84 2.74 -20.08
CA ASN A 218 -7.88 1.83 -18.94
C ASN A 218 -6.75 0.82 -19.06
N ALA A 219 -6.17 0.41 -17.94
CA ALA A 219 -5.16 -0.63 -17.87
C ALA A 219 -5.23 -1.35 -16.52
N ASN A 220 -4.65 -2.54 -16.40
CA ASN A 220 -4.43 -3.16 -15.10
C ASN A 220 -2.98 -2.93 -14.66
N LEU A 221 -2.81 -2.47 -13.43
CA LEU A 221 -1.51 -2.36 -12.77
C LEU A 221 -1.18 -3.67 -12.06
N ILE A 222 -0.24 -4.43 -12.61
CA ILE A 222 0.02 -5.83 -12.24
C ILE A 222 0.42 -5.96 -10.76
N ASP A 223 1.46 -5.25 -10.33
CA ASP A 223 1.98 -5.45 -8.95
C ASP A 223 1.26 -4.59 -7.91
N GLY A 224 0.26 -3.79 -8.31
CA GLY A 224 -0.46 -2.87 -7.43
C GLY A 224 0.36 -1.66 -6.98
N CYS A 225 -0.19 -0.90 -6.04
CA CYS A 225 0.36 0.37 -5.55
C CYS A 225 1.22 0.19 -4.28
N ILE A 226 2.18 1.10 -4.06
CA ILE A 226 3.03 1.08 -2.86
C ILE A 226 2.17 1.37 -1.61
N CYS A 227 2.28 0.53 -0.58
CA CYS A 227 1.54 0.73 0.69
C CYS A 227 2.43 1.03 1.90
N LYS A 228 3.52 0.27 2.12
CA LYS A 228 4.44 0.49 3.26
C LYS A 228 5.82 -0.10 3.00
N TRP A 229 6.82 0.40 3.72
CA TRP A 229 8.17 -0.16 3.68
C TRP A 229 8.28 -1.41 4.55
N SER A 230 8.71 -2.53 3.97
CA SER A 230 9.06 -3.73 4.73
C SER A 230 10.50 -3.64 5.22
N VAL A 231 10.68 -3.57 6.54
CA VAL A 231 12.03 -3.65 7.13
C VAL A 231 12.64 -5.04 6.94
N LEU A 232 11.79 -6.09 6.90
CA LEU A 232 12.24 -7.46 6.72
C LEU A 232 12.78 -7.70 5.31
N TYR A 233 12.02 -7.29 4.29
CA TYR A 233 12.39 -7.49 2.88
C TYR A 233 13.25 -6.36 2.30
N GLN A 234 13.44 -5.27 3.05
CA GLN A 234 14.13 -4.06 2.58
C GLN A 234 13.58 -3.56 1.23
N ASN A 235 12.26 -3.60 1.10
CA ASN A 235 11.55 -3.20 -0.11
C ASN A 235 10.15 -2.66 0.23
N TRP A 236 9.55 -1.97 -0.73
CA TRP A 236 8.17 -1.51 -0.66
C TRP A 236 7.19 -2.67 -0.85
N GLU A 237 6.32 -2.89 0.16
CA GLU A 237 5.17 -3.76 0.02
C GLU A 237 4.12 -3.08 -0.85
N ARG A 238 3.36 -3.91 -1.58
CA ARG A 238 2.33 -3.46 -2.51
C ARG A 238 0.99 -4.10 -2.20
N GLU A 239 -0.07 -3.36 -2.48
CA GLU A 239 -1.46 -3.77 -2.31
C GLU A 239 -2.23 -3.61 -3.62
N ASN A 240 -3.38 -4.29 -3.73
CA ASN A 240 -4.27 -4.24 -4.90
C ASN A 240 -3.57 -4.69 -6.20
N GLN A 241 -3.00 -5.90 -6.20
CA GLN A 241 -2.42 -6.49 -7.40
C GLN A 241 -3.50 -6.62 -8.50
N ASN A 242 -3.09 -6.44 -9.74
CA ASN A 242 -3.96 -6.41 -10.93
C ASN A 242 -5.10 -5.38 -10.85
N MET A 243 -4.93 -4.31 -10.07
CA MET A 243 -5.97 -3.28 -9.97
C MET A 243 -6.17 -2.52 -11.28
N LEU A 244 -7.43 -2.20 -11.57
CA LEU A 244 -7.77 -1.32 -12.68
C LEU A 244 -7.33 0.12 -12.37
N VAL A 245 -6.67 0.72 -13.35
CA VAL A 245 -6.20 2.10 -13.34
C VAL A 245 -6.57 2.78 -14.66
N THR A 246 -6.70 4.09 -14.59
CA THR A 246 -6.91 4.96 -15.73
C THR A 246 -5.59 5.67 -16.04
N LEU A 247 -5.25 5.79 -17.32
CA LEU A 247 -4.08 6.50 -17.82
C LEU A 247 -4.54 7.77 -18.55
N LYS A 248 -3.89 8.89 -18.23
CA LYS A 248 -4.12 10.17 -18.89
C LYS A 248 -2.79 10.71 -19.42
N TYR A 249 -2.75 11.08 -20.70
CA TYR A 249 -1.55 11.67 -21.30
C TYR A 249 -1.19 13.02 -20.65
N LEU A 250 0.11 13.23 -20.49
CA LEU A 250 0.71 14.49 -20.10
C LEU A 250 1.20 15.19 -21.37
N ASN A 251 0.45 16.20 -21.84
CA ASN A 251 0.77 16.94 -23.07
C ASN A 251 2.15 17.64 -23.02
N ASN A 252 2.65 17.92 -21.80
CA ASN A 252 4.01 18.36 -21.56
C ASN A 252 4.46 17.84 -20.18
N PRO A 253 5.60 17.12 -20.07
CA PRO A 253 6.21 16.73 -18.79
C PRO A 253 6.33 17.87 -17.77
N ILE A 254 6.58 19.09 -18.27
CA ILE A 254 6.74 20.31 -17.46
C ILE A 254 5.40 20.78 -16.86
N ASN A 255 4.26 20.32 -17.39
CA ASN A 255 2.93 20.74 -16.91
C ASN A 255 2.45 19.96 -15.68
N VAL A 256 3.26 19.05 -15.13
CA VAL A 256 2.91 18.39 -13.86
C VAL A 256 3.20 19.35 -12.69
N THR A 257 2.39 20.40 -12.60
CA THR A 257 2.46 21.40 -11.53
C THR A 257 1.62 20.97 -10.32
N GLU A 258 1.90 21.56 -9.16
CA GLU A 258 1.09 21.35 -7.96
C GLU A 258 -0.40 21.72 -8.20
N GLU A 259 -0.66 22.75 -9.00
CA GLU A 259 -2.00 23.19 -9.40
C GLU A 259 -2.75 22.13 -10.22
N PHE A 260 -2.11 21.60 -11.26
CA PHE A 260 -2.66 20.52 -12.09
C PHE A 260 -3.00 19.28 -11.25
N MET A 261 -2.11 18.92 -10.32
CA MET A 261 -2.35 17.80 -9.41
C MET A 261 -3.52 18.06 -8.47
N ASN A 262 -3.63 19.27 -7.93
CA ASN A 262 -4.72 19.62 -7.02
C ASN A 262 -6.09 19.61 -7.73
N GLU A 263 -6.15 19.99 -9.01
CA GLU A 263 -7.36 19.88 -9.83
C GLU A 263 -7.78 18.41 -10.01
N ILE A 264 -6.85 17.53 -10.36
CA ILE A 264 -7.14 16.12 -10.62
C ILE A 264 -7.39 15.33 -9.31
N LYS A 265 -6.78 15.71 -8.18
CA LYS A 265 -7.00 15.12 -6.83
C LYS A 265 -8.44 15.15 -6.34
N ILE A 266 -9.27 16.00 -6.94
CA ILE A 266 -10.70 16.08 -6.63
C ILE A 266 -11.41 14.79 -7.04
N ASP A 267 -11.10 14.29 -8.23
CA ASP A 267 -11.84 13.18 -8.87
C ASP A 267 -11.06 11.87 -8.88
N TYR A 268 -9.75 11.91 -8.60
CA TYR A 268 -8.87 10.76 -8.74
C TYR A 268 -7.88 10.59 -7.58
N GLU A 269 -7.49 9.35 -7.34
CA GLU A 269 -6.28 8.96 -6.60
C GLU A 269 -5.12 8.78 -7.57
N PHE A 270 -3.90 9.09 -7.14
CA PHE A 270 -2.71 8.97 -7.97
C PHE A 270 -1.83 7.84 -7.48
N TYR A 271 -1.28 7.08 -8.41
CA TYR A 271 -0.29 6.08 -8.08
C TYR A 271 1.08 6.45 -8.64
N GLY A 272 1.13 7.03 -9.83
CA GLY A 272 2.44 7.33 -10.40
C GLY A 272 2.40 7.90 -11.80
N ILE A 273 3.57 7.90 -12.42
CA ILE A 273 3.78 8.31 -13.80
C ILE A 273 4.46 7.16 -14.54
N THR A 274 4.07 6.97 -15.80
CA THR A 274 4.69 6.02 -16.72
C THR A 274 5.05 6.73 -18.02
N GLN A 275 5.83 6.07 -18.88
CA GLN A 275 6.09 6.53 -20.24
C GLN A 275 5.81 5.39 -21.20
N ASP A 276 5.00 5.68 -22.23
CA ASP A 276 4.84 4.77 -23.34
C ASP A 276 6.17 4.62 -24.09
N PRO A 277 6.76 3.42 -24.16
CA PRO A 277 8.04 3.21 -24.80
C PRO A 277 8.01 3.45 -26.32
N GLN A 278 6.85 3.37 -26.97
CA GLN A 278 6.68 3.59 -28.40
C GLN A 278 6.54 5.09 -28.72
N THR A 279 5.58 5.76 -28.09
CA THR A 279 5.30 7.18 -28.38
C THR A 279 6.21 8.14 -27.63
N LYS A 280 6.89 7.66 -26.58
CA LYS A 280 7.68 8.47 -25.62
C LYS A 280 6.85 9.46 -24.81
N ASN A 281 5.54 9.39 -24.92
CA ASN A 281 4.63 10.24 -24.16
C ASN A 281 4.55 9.76 -22.71
N TYR A 282 4.55 10.70 -21.79
CA TYR A 282 4.32 10.42 -20.38
C TYR A 282 2.82 10.36 -20.10
N MET A 283 2.43 9.46 -19.21
CA MET A 283 1.06 9.30 -18.76
C MET A 283 1.05 9.25 -17.24
N ILE A 284 0.05 9.89 -16.66
CA ILE A 284 -0.23 9.77 -15.24
C ILE A 284 -1.13 8.55 -15.02
N VAL A 285 -0.80 7.76 -14.00
CA VAL A 285 -1.51 6.56 -13.59
C VAL A 285 -2.36 6.92 -12.38
N LEU A 286 -3.67 6.85 -12.56
CA LEU A 286 -4.66 7.31 -11.60
C LEU A 286 -5.80 6.30 -11.46
N SER A 287 -6.63 6.48 -10.44
CA SER A 287 -7.87 5.73 -10.32
C SER A 287 -9.00 6.62 -9.86
N ASP A 288 -10.20 6.26 -10.32
CA ASP A 288 -11.43 6.93 -9.95
C ASP A 288 -11.63 6.94 -8.43
N LYS A 289 -12.06 8.11 -7.95
CA LYS A 289 -12.36 8.37 -6.56
C LYS A 289 -13.82 8.76 -6.43
N CYS A 290 -14.52 8.20 -5.46
CA CYS A 290 -15.89 8.62 -5.20
C CYS A 290 -15.88 9.99 -4.52
N LYS A 291 -16.57 10.98 -5.12
CA LYS A 291 -16.74 12.33 -4.52
C LYS A 291 -17.35 12.29 -3.12
N LYS A 292 -18.33 11.40 -2.90
CA LYS A 292 -19.05 11.27 -1.63
C LYS A 292 -18.19 10.62 -0.55
N CYS A 293 -17.46 9.55 -0.89
CA CYS A 293 -16.65 8.77 0.06
C CYS A 293 -15.20 9.25 0.17
N ASN A 294 -14.77 10.15 -0.72
CA ASN A 294 -13.38 10.60 -0.86
C ASN A 294 -12.36 9.44 -0.97
N SER A 295 -12.80 8.30 -1.53
CA SER A 295 -12.07 7.04 -1.64
C SER A 295 -12.77 6.12 -2.66
N LYS A 296 -12.17 4.97 -3.00
CA LYS A 296 -12.88 3.90 -3.70
C LYS A 296 -14.02 3.34 -2.84
N CYS A 297 -15.15 3.04 -3.49
CA CYS A 297 -16.31 2.39 -2.85
C CYS A 297 -17.05 1.55 -3.89
N ASN A 298 -18.08 0.81 -3.45
CA ASN A 298 -18.87 -0.07 -4.32
C ASN A 298 -19.36 0.61 -5.60
N ALA A 299 -19.87 1.84 -5.54
CA ALA A 299 -20.28 2.60 -6.74
C ALA A 299 -19.17 2.74 -7.80
N ILE A 300 -17.90 2.87 -7.41
CA ILE A 300 -16.77 2.91 -8.35
C ILE A 300 -16.49 1.52 -8.92
N HIS A 301 -16.54 0.48 -8.10
CA HIS A 301 -16.35 -0.91 -8.56
C HIS A 301 -17.44 -1.35 -9.54
N PHE A 302 -18.71 -0.98 -9.27
CA PHE A 302 -19.81 -1.32 -10.16
C PHE A 302 -19.67 -0.67 -11.54
N LYS A 303 -19.23 0.60 -11.61
CA LYS A 303 -18.99 1.27 -12.90
C LYS A 303 -18.06 0.50 -13.83
N GLN A 304 -17.14 -0.29 -13.28
CA GLN A 304 -16.20 -1.09 -14.06
C GLN A 304 -16.90 -2.21 -14.84
N ASN A 305 -18.06 -2.67 -14.36
CA ASN A 305 -18.82 -3.75 -14.98
C ASN A 305 -19.92 -3.26 -15.94
N PHE A 306 -20.16 -1.95 -16.06
CA PHE A 306 -21.30 -1.41 -16.83
C PHE A 306 -21.29 -1.81 -18.30
N GLU A 307 -20.11 -1.93 -18.92
CA GLU A 307 -20.01 -2.39 -20.32
C GLU A 307 -20.36 -3.88 -20.48
N SER A 308 -20.11 -4.70 -19.45
CA SER A 308 -20.37 -6.15 -19.47
C SER A 308 -21.73 -6.56 -18.89
N TRP A 309 -22.30 -5.73 -18.01
CA TRP A 309 -23.59 -5.96 -17.36
C TRP A 309 -24.68 -5.18 -18.08
N THR A 310 -25.06 -5.66 -19.25
CA THR A 310 -26.17 -5.11 -20.03
C THR A 310 -27.27 -6.15 -20.22
N SER A 311 -28.50 -5.69 -20.04
CA SER A 311 -29.73 -6.41 -20.36
C SER A 311 -30.11 -6.32 -21.84
N GLY A 312 -29.39 -5.50 -22.62
CA GLY A 312 -29.80 -5.10 -23.97
C GLY A 312 -30.94 -4.07 -23.98
N ASN A 313 -31.32 -3.54 -22.81
CA ASN A 313 -32.33 -2.48 -22.68
C ASN A 313 -31.83 -1.32 -21.81
N ASP A 314 -31.68 -0.15 -22.43
CA ASP A 314 -31.16 1.06 -21.78
C ASP A 314 -31.93 1.48 -20.53
N VAL A 315 -33.24 1.23 -20.45
CA VAL A 315 -34.06 1.62 -19.30
C VAL A 315 -33.79 0.72 -18.09
N ILE A 316 -33.67 -0.60 -18.31
CA ILE A 316 -33.31 -1.54 -17.24
C ILE A 316 -31.87 -1.33 -16.82
N ASP A 317 -30.97 -1.17 -17.78
CA ASP A 317 -29.56 -0.93 -17.51
C ASP A 317 -29.39 0.35 -16.70
N GLN A 318 -30.06 1.44 -17.07
CA GLN A 318 -30.02 2.68 -16.30
C GLN A 318 -30.57 2.50 -14.88
N PHE A 319 -31.67 1.78 -14.69
CA PHE A 319 -32.23 1.53 -13.37
C PHE A 319 -31.31 0.71 -12.46
N ILE A 320 -30.68 -0.34 -13.01
CA ILE A 320 -29.69 -1.15 -12.31
C ILE A 320 -28.47 -0.29 -11.97
N GLN A 321 -27.93 0.45 -12.93
CA GLN A 321 -26.79 1.33 -12.73
C GLN A 321 -27.07 2.40 -11.67
N ASP A 322 -28.26 3.03 -11.66
CA ASP A 322 -28.64 4.02 -10.66
C ASP A 322 -28.64 3.44 -9.24
N SER A 323 -29.12 2.20 -9.07
CA SER A 323 -29.06 1.49 -7.79
C SER A 323 -27.61 1.22 -7.36
N GLN A 324 -26.77 0.77 -8.29
CA GLN A 324 -25.35 0.46 -8.06
C GLN A 324 -24.52 1.70 -7.75
N LEU A 325 -24.79 2.82 -8.42
CA LEU A 325 -24.14 4.11 -8.19
C LEU A 325 -24.49 4.73 -6.85
N SER A 326 -25.63 4.33 -6.27
CA SER A 326 -26.10 4.76 -4.96
C SER A 326 -25.50 3.94 -3.81
N ASP A 327 -24.94 2.76 -4.08
CA ASP A 327 -24.32 1.90 -3.07
C ASP A 327 -22.86 2.34 -2.79
N HIS A 328 -22.67 2.92 -1.61
CA HIS A 328 -21.39 3.46 -1.16
C HIS A 328 -20.79 2.71 0.04
N HIS A 329 -21.42 1.61 0.45
CA HIS A 329 -21.02 0.86 1.62
C HIS A 329 -19.89 -0.13 1.26
N ASN A 330 -19.30 -0.77 2.26
CA ASN A 330 -18.31 -1.83 2.01
C ASN A 330 -18.98 -3.15 1.64
N ASP A 331 -20.10 -3.45 2.30
CA ASP A 331 -20.96 -4.57 1.97
C ASP A 331 -22.10 -4.07 1.08
N VAL A 332 -22.38 -4.80 0.02
CA VAL A 332 -23.45 -4.51 -0.94
C VAL A 332 -24.76 -4.85 -0.26
N ASN A 333 -25.59 -3.83 -0.10
CA ASN A 333 -26.91 -4.01 0.49
C ASN A 333 -27.98 -3.69 -0.53
N GLU A 334 -27.93 -2.55 -1.21
CA GLU A 334 -29.09 -2.04 -1.97
C GLU A 334 -28.91 -2.11 -3.49
N ALA A 335 -27.69 -2.37 -3.97
CA ALA A 335 -27.42 -2.46 -5.38
C ALA A 335 -28.11 -3.66 -6.03
N LEU A 336 -28.78 -3.41 -7.17
CA LEU A 336 -29.37 -4.45 -7.99
C LEU A 336 -28.33 -5.05 -8.93
N GLU A 337 -28.51 -6.32 -9.29
CA GLU A 337 -27.66 -7.03 -10.25
C GLU A 337 -28.44 -7.36 -11.53
N TRP A 338 -27.75 -7.25 -12.69
CA TRP A 338 -28.20 -7.93 -13.90
C TRP A 338 -27.71 -9.38 -13.86
N ILE A 339 -28.64 -10.32 -13.89
CA ILE A 339 -28.35 -11.74 -13.66
C ILE A 339 -28.68 -12.51 -14.93
N ASN A 340 -27.68 -13.16 -15.52
CA ASN A 340 -27.91 -13.99 -16.69
C ASN A 340 -28.84 -15.17 -16.32
N TYR A 341 -29.83 -15.44 -17.18
CA TYR A 341 -30.89 -16.41 -16.87
C TYR A 341 -30.37 -17.85 -16.70
N ASP A 342 -29.24 -18.17 -17.33
CA ASP A 342 -28.55 -19.46 -17.21
C ASP A 342 -27.90 -19.69 -15.83
N ARG A 343 -27.88 -18.67 -14.97
CA ARG A 343 -27.44 -18.78 -13.56
C ARG A 343 -28.54 -19.34 -12.65
N PHE A 344 -29.74 -19.58 -13.17
CA PHE A 344 -30.83 -20.24 -12.44
C PHE A 344 -30.97 -21.70 -12.86
N ASN A 345 -31.11 -22.60 -11.88
CA ASN A 345 -31.46 -24.00 -12.12
C ASN A 345 -32.65 -24.43 -11.24
N ASN A 346 -33.20 -25.61 -11.55
CA ASN A 346 -34.37 -26.17 -10.85
C ASN A 346 -35.53 -25.17 -10.75
N ILE A 347 -35.87 -24.55 -11.89
CA ILE A 347 -36.95 -23.56 -11.95
C ILE A 347 -38.29 -24.31 -11.85
N GLU A 348 -39.01 -24.08 -10.76
CA GLU A 348 -40.29 -24.70 -10.44
C GLU A 348 -41.39 -23.63 -10.42
N TYR A 349 -42.47 -23.88 -11.15
CA TYR A 349 -43.64 -23.00 -11.12
C TYR A 349 -44.33 -23.08 -9.75
N VAL A 350 -44.61 -21.91 -9.15
CA VAL A 350 -45.30 -21.82 -7.85
C VAL A 350 -46.76 -21.42 -8.06
N SER A 351 -47.00 -20.30 -8.74
CA SER A 351 -48.35 -19.79 -8.96
C SER A 351 -48.42 -18.74 -10.06
N LYS A 352 -49.63 -18.49 -10.57
CA LYS A 352 -49.96 -17.42 -11.50
C LYS A 352 -51.08 -16.60 -10.91
N GLY A 353 -50.82 -15.31 -10.74
CA GLY A 353 -51.80 -14.32 -10.32
C GLY A 353 -52.32 -13.50 -11.50
N GLY A 354 -53.19 -12.53 -11.22
CA GLY A 354 -53.68 -11.60 -12.24
C GLY A 354 -52.59 -10.73 -12.88
N PHE A 355 -51.45 -10.54 -12.18
CA PHE A 355 -50.38 -9.63 -12.59
C PHE A 355 -49.14 -10.34 -13.16
N GLY A 356 -49.07 -11.68 -13.08
CA GLY A 356 -47.88 -12.40 -13.53
C GLY A 356 -47.72 -13.78 -12.94
N GLU A 357 -46.55 -14.36 -13.17
CA GLU A 357 -46.17 -15.71 -12.75
C GLU A 357 -45.03 -15.64 -11.73
N ILE A 358 -45.09 -16.53 -10.74
CA ILE A 358 -44.07 -16.70 -9.71
C ILE A 358 -43.50 -18.11 -9.85
N CYS A 359 -42.19 -18.18 -10.02
CA CYS A 359 -41.41 -19.40 -9.98
C CYS A 359 -40.44 -19.37 -8.80
N LYS A 360 -40.00 -20.55 -8.37
CA LYS A 360 -38.91 -20.75 -7.43
C LYS A 360 -37.73 -21.30 -8.22
N ALA A 361 -36.52 -20.87 -7.91
CA ALA A 361 -35.31 -21.36 -8.56
C ALA A 361 -34.12 -21.37 -7.60
N ASN A 362 -33.08 -22.12 -7.93
CA ASN A 362 -31.78 -21.98 -7.28
C ASN A 362 -30.90 -21.05 -8.11
N TRP A 363 -30.35 -20.02 -7.48
CA TRP A 363 -29.38 -19.12 -8.07
C TRP A 363 -27.96 -19.60 -7.75
N ILE A 364 -27.23 -20.05 -8.77
CA ILE A 364 -25.95 -20.76 -8.59
C ILE A 364 -24.91 -19.86 -7.90
N ASP A 365 -24.84 -18.59 -8.29
CA ASP A 365 -23.80 -17.68 -7.79
C ASP A 365 -24.07 -17.14 -6.40
N GLY A 366 -25.32 -17.14 -5.93
CA GLY A 366 -25.73 -16.39 -4.72
C GLY A 366 -25.66 -14.88 -4.90
N CYS A 367 -25.95 -14.08 -3.86
CA CYS A 367 -25.95 -12.61 -3.97
C CYS A 367 -24.54 -12.01 -3.82
N ILE A 368 -24.35 -10.78 -4.31
CA ILE A 368 -23.12 -10.02 -4.10
C ILE A 368 -23.02 -9.63 -2.61
N ASP A 369 -21.88 -9.94 -1.99
CA ASP A 369 -21.54 -9.60 -0.60
C ASP A 369 -20.76 -8.29 -0.54
N LYS A 370 -19.56 -8.27 -1.13
CA LYS A 370 -18.65 -7.11 -1.11
C LYS A 370 -17.55 -7.22 -2.15
N TRP A 371 -16.84 -6.13 -2.39
CA TRP A 371 -15.67 -6.12 -3.25
C TRP A 371 -14.46 -6.80 -2.58
N ASP A 372 -13.82 -7.72 -3.28
CA ASP A 372 -12.55 -8.33 -2.88
C ASP A 372 -11.37 -7.64 -3.57
N ASN A 373 -10.63 -6.84 -2.80
CA ASN A 373 -9.45 -6.12 -3.28
C ASN A 373 -8.27 -7.04 -3.67
N ILE A 374 -8.24 -8.29 -3.21
CA ILE A 374 -7.16 -9.23 -3.57
C ILE A 374 -7.46 -9.85 -4.93
N ASN A 375 -8.68 -10.33 -5.10
CA ASN A 375 -9.10 -11.00 -6.33
C ASN A 375 -9.60 -10.02 -7.41
N GLN A 376 -9.75 -8.73 -7.06
CA GLN A 376 -10.33 -7.69 -7.92
C GLN A 376 -11.67 -8.13 -8.52
N ASN A 377 -12.53 -8.71 -7.68
CA ASN A 377 -13.85 -9.20 -8.08
C ASN A 377 -14.86 -9.14 -6.92
N TRP A 378 -16.14 -9.27 -7.23
CA TRP A 378 -17.21 -9.36 -6.25
C TRP A 378 -17.19 -10.71 -5.54
N LYS A 379 -17.10 -10.68 -4.21
CA LYS A 379 -17.35 -11.85 -3.38
C LYS A 379 -18.85 -12.13 -3.35
N ARG A 380 -19.22 -13.40 -3.42
CA ARG A 380 -20.60 -13.87 -3.35
C ARG A 380 -20.95 -14.45 -1.97
N HIS A 381 -22.23 -14.46 -1.64
CA HIS A 381 -22.80 -15.07 -0.44
C HIS A 381 -23.95 -16.01 -0.83
N ASP A 382 -24.12 -17.11 -0.09
CA ASP A 382 -25.14 -18.13 -0.30
C ASP A 382 -25.15 -18.73 -1.73
N GLU A 383 -24.07 -19.42 -2.13
CA GLU A 383 -24.07 -20.20 -3.38
C GLU A 383 -25.25 -21.19 -3.41
N ASN A 384 -25.89 -21.32 -4.58
CA ASN A 384 -27.15 -22.07 -4.76
C ASN A 384 -28.32 -21.56 -3.89
N MET A 385 -28.37 -20.25 -3.61
CA MET A 385 -29.46 -19.61 -2.90
C MET A 385 -30.80 -19.89 -3.58
N VAL A 386 -31.81 -20.27 -2.78
CA VAL A 386 -33.19 -20.40 -3.26
C VAL A 386 -33.82 -19.01 -3.39
N VAL A 387 -34.32 -18.68 -4.57
CA VAL A 387 -34.88 -17.37 -4.91
C VAL A 387 -36.27 -17.49 -5.53
N ALA A 388 -37.02 -16.39 -5.43
CA ALA A 388 -38.29 -16.18 -6.08
C ALA A 388 -38.08 -15.42 -7.40
N LEU A 389 -38.60 -15.94 -8.50
CA LEU A 389 -38.58 -15.30 -9.81
C LEU A 389 -40.00 -14.83 -10.14
N LYS A 390 -40.21 -13.52 -10.24
CA LYS A 390 -41.51 -12.91 -10.56
C LYS A 390 -41.47 -12.28 -11.95
N SER A 391 -42.22 -12.86 -12.89
CA SER A 391 -42.43 -12.30 -14.23
C SER A 391 -43.76 -11.58 -14.27
N LEU A 392 -43.82 -10.36 -14.81
CA LEU A 392 -45.09 -9.73 -15.15
C LEU A 392 -45.54 -10.14 -16.56
N ASN A 393 -46.85 -10.13 -16.80
CA ASN A 393 -47.40 -10.45 -18.12
C ASN A 393 -46.93 -9.41 -19.16
N HIS A 394 -46.48 -9.88 -20.33
CA HIS A 394 -46.04 -9.04 -21.46
C HIS A 394 -44.86 -8.07 -21.14
N SER A 395 -44.00 -8.39 -20.17
CA SER A 395 -42.87 -7.52 -19.80
C SER A 395 -41.77 -7.41 -20.86
N LYS A 396 -41.82 -8.20 -21.96
CA LYS A 396 -40.97 -8.01 -23.15
C LYS A 396 -40.89 -6.55 -23.62
N ASN A 397 -42.03 -5.84 -23.59
CA ASN A 397 -42.06 -4.39 -23.76
C ASN A 397 -42.22 -3.76 -22.37
N ILE A 398 -41.17 -3.16 -21.83
CA ILE A 398 -41.19 -2.57 -20.48
C ILE A 398 -42.37 -1.61 -20.35
N THR A 399 -43.34 -2.00 -19.52
CA THR A 399 -44.53 -1.20 -19.25
C THR A 399 -44.27 -0.24 -18.09
N LEU A 400 -45.06 0.84 -18.02
CA LEU A 400 -45.08 1.71 -16.83
C LEU A 400 -45.40 0.95 -15.54
N GLU A 401 -46.25 -0.08 -15.63
CA GLU A 401 -46.59 -0.93 -14.49
C GLU A 401 -45.37 -1.70 -13.96
N PHE A 402 -44.61 -2.33 -14.86
CA PHE A 402 -43.37 -3.03 -14.51
C PHE A 402 -42.34 -2.09 -13.87
N MET A 403 -42.11 -0.91 -14.47
CA MET A 403 -41.18 0.08 -13.90
C MET A 403 -41.63 0.57 -12.53
N ASN A 404 -42.91 0.88 -12.36
CA ASN A 404 -43.44 1.35 -11.07
C ASN A 404 -43.26 0.28 -9.99
N GLU A 405 -43.51 -0.99 -10.32
CA GLU A 405 -43.33 -2.09 -9.38
C GLU A 405 -41.85 -2.26 -8.98
N MET A 406 -40.93 -2.23 -9.94
CA MET A 406 -39.48 -2.26 -9.67
C MET A 406 -39.04 -1.11 -8.76
N ILE A 407 -39.45 0.12 -9.08
CA ILE A 407 -39.11 1.32 -8.30
C ILE A 407 -39.66 1.21 -6.87
N LEU A 408 -40.89 0.71 -6.71
CA LEU A 408 -41.51 0.53 -5.39
C LEU A 408 -40.75 -0.51 -4.57
N HIS A 409 -40.43 -1.68 -5.14
CA HIS A 409 -39.67 -2.71 -4.44
C HIS A 409 -38.29 -2.22 -4.02
N HIS A 410 -37.55 -1.55 -4.92
CA HIS A 410 -36.22 -1.03 -4.61
C HIS A 410 -36.25 0.06 -3.54
N LYS A 411 -37.18 1.03 -3.61
CA LYS A 411 -37.29 2.10 -2.58
C LYS A 411 -37.62 1.57 -1.19
N LEU A 412 -38.34 0.46 -1.12
CA LEU A 412 -38.86 -0.11 0.10
C LEU A 412 -37.92 -1.16 0.73
N ASP A 413 -36.87 -1.55 0.02
CA ASP A 413 -35.92 -2.60 0.38
C ASP A 413 -35.08 -2.29 1.63
N SER A 414 -34.97 -1.00 2.00
CA SER A 414 -34.35 -0.55 3.26
C SER A 414 -35.15 -0.90 4.52
N ASN A 415 -36.37 -1.44 4.37
CA ASN A 415 -37.20 -1.89 5.48
C ASN A 415 -37.12 -3.42 5.60
N TYR A 416 -36.52 -3.93 6.67
CA TYR A 416 -36.38 -5.36 7.01
C TYR A 416 -37.68 -6.18 7.00
N LYS A 417 -38.84 -5.51 6.88
CA LYS A 417 -40.16 -6.12 6.74
C LYS A 417 -40.54 -6.46 5.30
N ILE A 418 -39.76 -6.07 4.30
CA ILE A 418 -40.04 -6.26 2.87
C ILE A 418 -39.10 -7.32 2.30
N ILE A 419 -39.54 -8.02 1.24
CA ILE A 419 -38.75 -9.10 0.63
C ILE A 419 -37.59 -8.46 -0.14
N LYS A 420 -36.38 -9.00 0.06
CA LYS A 420 -35.17 -8.50 -0.59
C LYS A 420 -35.29 -8.60 -2.11
N PHE A 421 -35.04 -7.51 -2.82
CA PHE A 421 -35.01 -7.46 -4.28
C PHE A 421 -33.56 -7.48 -4.75
N TYR A 422 -33.11 -8.58 -5.36
CA TYR A 422 -31.69 -8.78 -5.70
C TYR A 422 -31.31 -8.23 -7.07
N GLY A 423 -32.24 -8.26 -8.02
CA GLY A 423 -31.87 -7.98 -9.39
C GLY A 423 -32.90 -8.42 -10.40
N ILE A 424 -32.48 -8.35 -11.66
CA ILE A 424 -33.35 -8.54 -12.82
C ILE A 424 -32.65 -9.52 -13.76
N THR A 425 -33.46 -10.34 -14.41
CA THR A 425 -33.04 -11.24 -15.48
C THR A 425 -34.04 -11.17 -16.63
N GLN A 426 -33.73 -11.78 -17.76
CA GLN A 426 -34.65 -11.95 -18.88
C GLN A 426 -34.76 -13.41 -19.25
N ASN A 427 -35.98 -13.93 -19.28
CA ASN A 427 -36.23 -15.30 -19.72
C ASN A 427 -35.98 -15.38 -21.25
N PRO A 428 -35.06 -16.24 -21.72
CA PRO A 428 -34.68 -16.29 -23.13
C PRO A 428 -35.76 -16.88 -24.05
N GLU A 429 -36.72 -17.65 -23.52
CA GLU A 429 -37.80 -18.26 -24.30
C GLU A 429 -38.98 -17.29 -24.50
N THR A 430 -39.30 -16.52 -23.46
CA THR A 430 -40.45 -15.59 -23.49
C THR A 430 -40.04 -14.14 -23.74
N GLU A 431 -38.75 -13.84 -23.61
CA GLU A 431 -38.14 -12.50 -23.63
C GLU A 431 -38.69 -11.54 -22.55
N ASN A 432 -39.46 -12.06 -21.60
CA ASN A 432 -40.00 -11.30 -20.49
C ASN A 432 -38.90 -11.02 -19.46
N TYR A 433 -38.83 -9.77 -19.00
CA TYR A 433 -38.04 -9.41 -17.83
C TYR A 433 -38.68 -9.95 -16.55
N VAL A 434 -37.83 -10.45 -15.66
CA VAL A 434 -38.18 -11.15 -14.43
C VAL A 434 -37.42 -10.52 -13.28
N MET A 435 -38.15 -10.18 -12.21
CA MET A 435 -37.57 -9.68 -10.96
C MET A 435 -37.19 -10.84 -10.05
N GLN A 436 -36.00 -10.79 -9.45
CA GLN A 436 -35.54 -11.79 -8.50
C GLN A 436 -35.66 -11.29 -7.06
N PHE A 437 -36.31 -12.07 -6.21
CA PHE A 437 -36.48 -11.78 -4.79
C PHE A 437 -36.00 -12.92 -3.88
N ASP A 438 -35.77 -12.61 -2.62
CA ASP A 438 -35.57 -13.62 -1.56
C ASP A 438 -36.80 -14.53 -1.42
N SER A 439 -36.55 -15.83 -1.26
CA SER A 439 -37.58 -16.86 -1.09
C SER A 439 -38.05 -17.04 0.36
N SER A 440 -37.43 -16.35 1.33
CA SER A 440 -37.72 -16.49 2.78
C SER A 440 -39.18 -16.25 3.19
N LYS A 441 -40.00 -15.63 2.32
CA LYS A 441 -41.45 -15.41 2.54
C LYS A 441 -42.38 -16.17 1.57
N LEU A 442 -41.84 -17.09 0.78
CA LEU A 442 -42.61 -17.98 -0.09
C LEU A 442 -43.00 -19.32 0.58
N ALA A 443 -42.72 -19.48 1.88
CA ALA A 443 -42.99 -20.70 2.65
C ALA A 443 -44.41 -20.73 3.24
#